data_AF-A0A2N1RMI6-F1
#
_entry.id   AF-A0A2N1RMI6-F1
#
_cell.length_a   1.000
_cell.length_b   1.000
_cell.length_c   1.000
_cell.angle_alpha   90.00
_cell.angle_beta   90.00
_cell.angle_gamma   90.00
#
_symmetry.space_group_name_H-M   'P 1'
#
loop_
_entity.id
_entity.type
_entity.pdbx_description
1 polymer ?
#
loop_
_entity_poly.entity_id
_entity_poly.type
_entity_poly.pdbx_seq_one_letter_code
_entity_poly.pdbx_strand_id
1 'polypeptide(L)'
;MTGKLYGIGTGPGDPELITMKAVRILGTADVVIVPESGSDKGSIALEIADEYINSKAEIITLTFPMIDDEAEKKTNRMKNAEVIRDLVESGKTVVFLTLGDPMLYSTYIYMLELLVHSGIEIETVPGVTSFCASAAAGNTPLAKQNEELRIVPLSKDTDIARHLKDGDNVVFMKVSSDSIRLADELIKADGIMECLISSKCGRDEEFINHDINRLYDGVPYMTTVMVKIKH
;
A
#
# COMPACT_ATOMS: atom_id res chain seq x y z
N MET A 1 21.86 6.38 24.01
CA MET A 1 20.53 5.74 24.01
C MET A 1 20.36 5.12 22.64
N THR A 2 19.81 3.91 22.56
CA THR A 2 19.43 3.30 21.28
C THR A 2 18.32 4.13 20.64
N GLY A 3 18.34 4.20 19.31
CA GLY A 3 17.32 4.91 18.53
C GLY A 3 16.04 4.09 18.43
N LYS A 4 15.21 4.42 17.44
CA LYS A 4 13.93 3.74 17.21
C LYS A 4 13.57 3.68 15.73
N LEU A 5 13.02 2.54 15.31
CA LEU A 5 12.43 2.37 13.99
C LEU A 5 10.93 2.71 14.01
N TYR A 6 10.50 3.55 13.06
CA TYR A 6 9.10 3.84 12.82
C TYR A 6 8.69 3.34 11.42
N GLY A 7 7.70 2.45 11.33
CA GLY A 7 7.03 2.15 10.07
C GLY A 7 5.86 3.08 9.86
N ILE A 8 5.91 3.97 8.86
CA ILE A 8 4.92 5.04 8.70
C ILE A 8 4.11 4.86 7.43
N GLY A 9 2.78 4.82 7.57
CA GLY A 9 1.82 4.98 6.48
C GLY A 9 1.69 6.44 6.08
N THR A 10 2.00 6.74 4.83
CA THR A 10 1.91 8.09 4.26
C THR A 10 0.51 8.42 3.74
N GLY A 11 -0.39 7.42 3.65
CA GLY A 11 -1.68 7.58 2.99
C GLY A 11 -1.63 7.21 1.51
N PRO A 12 -2.73 7.36 0.77
CA PRO A 12 -2.93 6.77 -0.55
C PRO A 12 -2.29 7.54 -1.71
N GLY A 13 -2.02 8.84 -1.51
CA GLY A 13 -1.69 9.76 -2.61
C GLY A 13 -1.73 11.22 -2.17
N ASP A 14 -2.85 11.66 -1.59
CA ASP A 14 -3.04 13.03 -1.14
C ASP A 14 -2.23 13.31 0.14
N PRO A 15 -1.30 14.31 0.14
CA PRO A 15 -0.56 14.71 1.34
C PRO A 15 -1.44 15.07 2.53
N GLU A 16 -2.65 15.60 2.32
CA GLU A 16 -3.56 15.95 3.43
C GLU A 16 -4.15 14.72 4.15
N LEU A 17 -4.02 13.52 3.56
CA LEU A 17 -4.44 12.26 4.17
C LEU A 17 -3.36 11.61 5.04
N ILE A 18 -2.19 12.23 5.17
CA ILE A 18 -1.17 11.81 6.12
C ILE A 18 -1.65 12.05 7.56
N THR A 19 -1.29 11.16 8.49
CA THR A 19 -1.74 11.34 9.89
C THR A 19 -0.89 12.36 10.64
N MET A 20 -1.50 13.12 11.55
CA MET A 20 -0.76 14.05 12.43
C MET A 20 0.35 13.38 13.26
N LYS A 21 0.21 12.08 13.54
CA LYS A 21 1.25 11.30 14.22
C LYS A 21 2.45 11.05 13.30
N ALA A 22 2.21 10.72 12.02
CA ALA A 22 3.25 10.56 11.02
C ALA A 22 4.03 11.88 10.82
N VAL A 23 3.33 13.00 10.60
CA VAL A 23 3.94 14.34 10.44
C VAL A 23 4.88 14.68 11.60
N ARG A 24 4.42 14.49 12.85
CA ARG A 24 5.24 14.79 14.04
C ARG A 24 6.53 13.97 14.07
N ILE A 25 6.48 12.69 13.71
CA ILE A 25 7.64 11.79 13.76
C ILE A 25 8.60 12.09 12.60
N LEU A 26 8.07 12.36 11.40
CA LEU A 26 8.85 12.77 10.23
C LEU A 26 9.67 14.04 10.50
N GLY A 27 9.07 15.00 11.22
CA GLY A 27 9.75 16.23 11.65
C GLY A 27 10.90 16.02 12.65
N THR A 28 11.03 14.82 13.23
CA THR A 28 12.12 14.45 14.14
C THR A 28 13.01 13.33 13.61
N ALA A 29 12.77 12.86 12.38
CA ALA A 29 13.54 11.76 11.81
C ALA A 29 15.01 12.16 11.59
N ASP A 30 15.92 11.25 11.90
CA ASP A 30 17.34 11.38 11.54
C ASP A 30 17.60 10.72 10.18
N VAL A 31 16.84 9.65 9.87
CA VAL A 31 16.94 8.90 8.61
C VAL A 31 15.55 8.54 8.11
N VAL A 32 15.34 8.69 6.81
CA VAL A 32 14.14 8.24 6.10
C VAL A 32 14.52 7.18 5.08
N ILE A 33 14.00 5.98 5.29
CA ILE A 33 14.18 4.81 4.45
C ILE A 33 13.07 4.77 3.41
N VAL A 34 13.48 4.68 2.15
CA VAL A 34 12.59 4.64 0.99
C VAL A 34 12.77 3.29 0.27
N PRO A 35 11.78 2.40 0.27
CA PRO A 35 11.87 1.15 -0.47
C PRO A 35 11.71 1.39 -1.97
N GLU A 36 12.58 0.80 -2.79
CA GLU A 36 12.49 0.84 -4.25
C GLU A 36 12.59 -0.54 -4.87
N SER A 37 11.88 -0.75 -5.98
CA SER A 37 11.92 -2.01 -6.73
C SER A 37 12.99 -2.04 -7.84
N GLY A 38 13.85 -1.02 -7.93
CA GLY A 38 14.96 -0.96 -8.89
C GLY A 38 14.65 -0.26 -10.22
N SER A 39 13.50 0.40 -10.35
CA SER A 39 13.23 1.36 -11.44
C SER A 39 13.32 2.77 -10.88
N ASP A 40 14.12 3.65 -11.49
CA ASP A 40 14.35 5.08 -11.14
C ASP A 40 13.10 5.98 -11.27
N LYS A 41 11.91 5.49 -10.90
CA LYS A 41 10.62 6.16 -11.05
C LYS A 41 10.23 7.01 -9.83
N GLY A 42 11.13 7.18 -8.88
CA GLY A 42 10.87 7.87 -7.62
C GLY A 42 9.96 7.08 -6.68
N SER A 43 9.74 7.61 -5.48
CA SER A 43 8.86 7.01 -4.46
C SER A 43 7.70 7.93 -4.16
N ILE A 44 6.49 7.43 -4.43
CA ILE A 44 5.25 8.16 -4.14
C ILE A 44 5.12 8.42 -2.64
N ALA A 45 5.53 7.48 -1.79
CA ALA A 45 5.49 7.69 -0.35
C ALA A 45 6.46 8.81 0.08
N LEU A 46 7.60 8.94 -0.59
CA LEU A 46 8.52 10.06 -0.35
C LEU A 46 7.92 11.38 -0.83
N GLU A 47 7.35 11.42 -2.05
CA GLU A 47 6.69 12.62 -2.59
C GLU A 47 5.60 13.16 -1.64
N ILE A 48 4.81 12.26 -1.04
CA ILE A 48 3.76 12.62 -0.07
C ILE A 48 4.34 13.18 1.23
N ALA A 49 5.44 12.58 1.70
CA ALA A 49 6.03 12.90 3.00
C ALA A 49 7.02 14.07 2.97
N ASP A 50 7.50 14.48 1.77
CA ASP A 50 8.66 15.36 1.58
C ASP A 50 8.60 16.64 2.42
N GLU A 51 7.46 17.34 2.39
CA GLU A 51 7.29 18.61 3.11
C GLU A 51 7.33 18.47 4.64
N TYR A 52 7.11 17.25 5.16
CA TYR A 52 7.05 16.96 6.59
C TYR A 52 8.36 16.36 7.12
N ILE A 53 9.28 15.98 6.24
CA ILE A 53 10.55 15.38 6.62
C ILE A 53 11.45 16.46 7.22
N ASN A 54 12.07 16.15 8.36
CA ASN A 54 13.14 16.95 8.91
C ASN A 54 14.19 17.26 7.83
N SER A 55 14.44 18.54 7.54
CA SER A 55 15.36 18.96 6.48
C SER A 55 16.82 18.50 6.67
N LYS A 56 17.16 17.97 7.84
CA LYS A 56 18.47 17.38 8.17
C LYS A 56 18.50 15.86 8.08
N ALA A 57 17.36 15.23 7.84
CA ALA A 57 17.26 13.77 7.73
C ALA A 57 18.03 13.28 6.50
N GLU A 58 18.73 12.17 6.67
CA GLU A 58 19.36 11.44 5.58
C GLU A 58 18.31 10.57 4.88
N ILE A 59 18.15 10.71 3.56
CA ILE A 59 17.28 9.82 2.77
C ILE A 59 18.11 8.65 2.27
N ILE A 60 17.72 7.44 2.65
CA ILE A 60 18.39 6.19 2.24
C ILE A 60 17.40 5.32 1.46
N THR A 61 17.74 5.04 0.21
CA THR A 61 16.99 4.10 -0.61
C THR A 61 17.46 2.67 -0.35
N LEU A 62 16.52 1.76 -0.09
CA LEU A 62 16.79 0.33 0.01
C LEU A 62 16.11 -0.42 -1.14
N THR A 63 16.90 -1.18 -1.90
CA THR A 63 16.41 -1.94 -3.05
C THR A 63 15.76 -3.26 -2.63
N PHE A 64 14.58 -3.53 -3.17
CA PHE A 64 13.83 -4.78 -3.02
C PHE A 64 13.61 -5.38 -4.43
N PRO A 65 14.53 -6.23 -4.91
CA PRO A 65 14.52 -6.69 -6.29
C PRO A 65 13.28 -7.55 -6.60
N MET A 66 12.67 -7.30 -7.76
CA MET A 66 11.60 -8.12 -8.32
C MET A 66 12.19 -9.30 -9.11
N ILE A 67 12.64 -10.31 -8.38
CA ILE A 67 13.21 -11.56 -8.93
C ILE A 67 12.33 -12.75 -8.51
N ASP A 68 12.50 -13.92 -9.12
CA ASP A 68 11.76 -15.14 -8.71
C ASP A 68 12.52 -15.97 -7.66
N ASP A 69 13.83 -15.77 -7.52
CA ASP A 69 14.67 -16.50 -6.56
C ASP A 69 14.39 -16.06 -5.11
N GLU A 70 13.75 -16.95 -4.36
CA GLU A 70 13.41 -16.72 -2.95
C GLU A 70 14.63 -16.66 -2.02
N ALA A 71 15.71 -17.39 -2.33
CA ALA A 71 16.93 -17.35 -1.53
C ALA A 71 17.65 -16.01 -1.70
N GLU A 72 17.67 -15.48 -2.93
CA GLU A 72 18.22 -14.16 -3.23
C GLU A 72 17.37 -13.05 -2.62
N LYS A 73 16.03 -13.12 -2.68
CA LYS A 73 15.14 -12.18 -1.97
C LYS A 73 15.43 -12.15 -0.48
N LYS A 74 15.52 -13.32 0.16
CA LYS A 74 15.81 -13.42 1.59
C LYS A 74 17.15 -12.79 1.92
N THR A 75 18.18 -13.04 1.10
CA THR A 75 19.52 -12.46 1.29
C THR A 75 19.49 -10.93 1.22
N ASN A 76 18.82 -10.36 0.22
CA ASN A 76 18.68 -8.91 0.10
C ASN A 76 17.89 -8.29 1.26
N ARG A 77 16.80 -8.94 1.70
CA ARG A 77 16.00 -8.49 2.85
C ARG A 77 16.80 -8.50 4.15
N MET A 78 17.63 -9.53 4.38
CA MET A 78 18.51 -9.59 5.54
C MET A 78 19.52 -8.44 5.55
N LYS A 79 20.16 -8.15 4.40
CA LYS A 79 21.06 -7.00 4.27
C LYS A 79 20.36 -5.68 4.56
N ASN A 80 19.16 -5.47 4.01
CA ASN A 80 18.36 -4.27 4.26
C ASN A 80 17.97 -4.13 5.75
N ALA A 81 17.60 -5.24 6.39
CA ALA A 81 17.30 -5.26 7.82
C ALA A 81 18.55 -4.93 8.67
N GLU A 82 19.73 -5.45 8.31
CA GLU A 82 20.99 -5.10 8.99
C GLU A 82 21.28 -3.60 8.90
N VAL A 83 21.13 -2.99 7.72
CA VAL A 83 21.29 -1.53 7.57
C VAL A 83 20.36 -0.76 8.52
N ILE A 84 19.07 -1.13 8.57
CA ILE A 84 18.10 -0.48 9.46
C ILE A 84 18.49 -0.67 10.93
N ARG A 85 18.88 -1.88 11.32
CA ARG A 85 19.29 -2.18 12.70
C ARG A 85 20.49 -1.33 13.10
N ASP A 86 21.53 -1.29 12.27
CA ASP A 86 22.77 -0.58 12.59
C ASP A 86 22.52 0.92 12.76
N LEU A 87 21.63 1.51 11.94
CA LEU A 87 21.20 2.90 12.10
C LEU A 87 20.48 3.12 13.43
N VAL A 88 19.55 2.25 13.80
CA VAL A 88 18.82 2.34 15.08
C VAL A 88 19.76 2.16 16.27
N GLU A 89 20.66 1.17 16.24
CA GLU A 89 21.64 0.93 17.29
C GLU A 89 22.63 2.08 17.46
N SER A 90 22.91 2.84 16.39
CA SER A 90 23.72 4.06 16.44
C SER A 90 23.00 5.26 17.10
N GLY A 91 21.76 5.07 17.57
CA GLY A 91 20.99 6.09 18.29
C GLY A 91 20.06 6.91 17.41
N LYS A 92 19.91 6.58 16.12
CA LYS A 92 19.12 7.37 15.17
C LYS A 92 17.62 7.03 15.24
N THR A 93 16.79 8.05 15.05
CA THR A 93 15.37 7.91 14.72
C THR A 93 15.23 7.58 13.24
N VAL A 94 14.88 6.32 12.94
CA VAL A 94 14.77 5.81 11.57
C VAL A 94 13.30 5.67 11.21
N VAL A 95 12.88 6.29 10.11
CA VAL A 95 11.53 6.16 9.55
C VAL A 95 11.59 5.30 8.30
N PHE A 96 10.74 4.28 8.17
CA PHE A 96 10.50 3.54 6.95
C PHE A 96 9.17 3.97 6.34
N LEU A 97 9.22 4.59 5.15
CA LEU A 97 8.03 5.07 4.47
C LEU A 97 7.27 3.95 3.77
N THR A 98 5.94 4.01 3.85
CA THR A 98 5.04 3.10 3.18
C THR A 98 3.89 3.89 2.54
N LEU A 99 3.54 3.53 1.30
CA LEU A 99 2.33 4.05 0.67
C LEU A 99 1.11 3.35 1.28
N GLY A 100 0.05 4.11 1.56
CA GLY A 100 -1.14 3.62 2.23
C GLY A 100 -0.87 3.34 3.70
N ASP A 101 -1.07 2.08 4.10
CA ASP A 101 -0.90 1.60 5.48
C ASP A 101 0.26 0.58 5.57
N PRO A 102 1.15 0.68 6.57
CA PRO A 102 2.31 -0.19 6.70
C PRO A 102 1.97 -1.66 7.00
N MET A 103 0.74 -1.96 7.43
CA MET A 103 0.28 -3.30 7.79
C MET A 103 -0.58 -3.97 6.70
N LEU A 104 -0.72 -3.36 5.52
CA LEU A 104 -1.47 -3.93 4.40
C LEU A 104 -0.63 -3.99 3.12
N TYR A 105 -0.24 -5.20 2.71
CA TYR A 105 0.54 -5.47 1.47
C TYR A 105 1.81 -4.63 1.29
N SER A 106 2.41 -4.18 2.40
CA SER A 106 3.57 -3.30 2.42
C SER A 106 4.90 -4.06 2.48
N THR A 107 5.92 -3.54 1.81
CA THR A 107 7.31 -4.01 1.92
C THR A 107 7.87 -3.92 3.34
N TYR A 108 7.35 -2.98 4.15
CA TYR A 108 7.74 -2.82 5.56
C TYR A 108 7.52 -4.10 6.37
N ILE A 109 6.49 -4.88 6.05
CA ILE A 109 6.16 -6.12 6.78
C ILE A 109 7.35 -7.09 6.78
N TYR A 110 8.07 -7.21 5.66
CA TYR A 110 9.26 -8.07 5.57
C TYR A 110 10.42 -7.58 6.45
N MET A 111 10.55 -6.27 6.63
CA MET A 111 11.56 -5.70 7.55
C MET A 111 11.13 -5.90 9.01
N LEU A 112 9.84 -5.68 9.29
CA LEU A 112 9.27 -5.89 10.62
C LEU A 112 9.48 -7.34 11.08
N GLU A 113 9.19 -8.33 10.24
CA GLU A 113 9.40 -9.76 10.55
C GLU A 113 10.85 -10.09 10.93
N LEU A 114 11.82 -9.45 10.27
CA LEU A 114 13.26 -9.66 10.54
C LEU A 114 13.75 -8.91 11.77
N LEU A 115 13.11 -7.79 12.13
CA LEU A 115 13.61 -6.86 13.14
C LEU A 115 12.86 -6.93 14.47
N VAL A 116 11.62 -7.42 14.51
CA VAL A 116 10.78 -7.40 15.73
C VAL A 116 11.40 -8.17 16.90
N HIS A 117 12.30 -9.11 16.63
CA HIS A 117 13.04 -9.88 17.64
C HIS A 117 14.52 -9.52 17.76
N SER A 118 14.97 -8.42 17.14
CA SER A 118 16.38 -8.00 17.16
C SER A 118 16.76 -7.17 18.39
N GLY A 119 15.79 -6.83 19.25
CA GLY A 119 16.02 -6.04 20.47
C GLY A 119 15.99 -4.52 20.26
N ILE A 120 15.75 -4.04 19.04
CA ILE A 120 15.53 -2.62 18.77
C ILE A 120 14.09 -2.21 19.08
N GLU A 121 13.89 -0.92 19.39
CA GLU A 121 12.54 -0.37 19.52
C GLU A 121 11.90 -0.15 18.15
N ILE A 122 10.65 -0.59 18.00
CA ILE A 122 9.86 -0.45 16.77
C ILE A 122 8.48 0.10 17.10
N GLU A 123 7.99 1.03 16.29
CA GLU A 123 6.62 1.51 16.34
C GLU A 123 6.02 1.65 14.94
N THR A 124 4.83 1.09 14.74
CA THR A 124 4.10 1.22 13.48
C THR A 124 3.03 2.31 13.61
N VAL A 125 3.04 3.25 12.68
CA VAL A 125 2.07 4.34 12.58
C VAL A 125 1.14 4.05 11.39
N PRO A 126 -0.16 3.80 11.63
CA PRO A 126 -1.09 3.47 10.57
C PRO A 126 -1.30 4.67 9.62
N GLY A 127 -1.72 4.36 8.40
CA GLY A 127 -2.05 5.34 7.37
C GLY A 127 -3.41 5.06 6.74
N VAL A 128 -3.94 6.03 5.99
CA VAL A 128 -5.18 5.82 5.22
C VAL A 128 -4.90 4.87 4.07
N THR A 129 -5.52 3.70 4.08
CA THR A 129 -5.39 2.70 3.01
C THR A 129 -6.11 3.12 1.73
N SER A 130 -5.60 2.70 0.57
CA SER A 130 -6.03 3.17 -0.75
C SER A 130 -7.51 2.91 -1.05
N PHE A 131 -8.06 1.79 -0.60
CA PHE A 131 -9.46 1.47 -0.86
C PHE A 131 -10.43 2.30 -0.01
N CYS A 132 -10.05 2.71 1.20
CA CYS A 132 -10.86 3.65 2.00
C CYS A 132 -10.89 5.03 1.35
N ALA A 133 -9.74 5.50 0.88
CA ALA A 133 -9.65 6.77 0.16
C ALA A 133 -10.42 6.73 -1.17
N SER A 134 -10.28 5.63 -1.92
CA SER A 134 -11.02 5.43 -3.18
C SER A 134 -12.53 5.41 -2.96
N ALA A 135 -13.00 4.73 -1.90
CA ALA A 135 -14.41 4.71 -1.52
C ALA A 135 -14.92 6.11 -1.16
N ALA A 136 -14.14 6.88 -0.42
CA ALA A 136 -14.47 8.27 -0.09
C ALA A 136 -14.51 9.17 -1.34
N ALA A 137 -13.51 9.07 -2.23
CA ALA A 137 -13.45 9.82 -3.48
C ALA A 137 -14.65 9.52 -4.40
N GLY A 138 -15.07 8.25 -4.47
CA GLY A 138 -16.27 7.83 -5.22
C GLY A 138 -17.60 8.03 -4.49
N ASN A 139 -17.60 8.48 -3.22
CA ASN A 139 -18.78 8.48 -2.34
C ASN A 139 -19.51 7.12 -2.28
N THR A 140 -18.77 6.01 -2.40
CA THR A 140 -19.30 4.64 -2.41
C THR A 140 -18.94 3.95 -1.08
N PRO A 141 -19.93 3.64 -0.21
CA PRO A 141 -19.65 2.97 1.05
C PRO A 141 -19.12 1.54 0.85
N LEU A 142 -18.00 1.21 1.51
CA LEU A 142 -17.40 -0.12 1.46
C LEU A 142 -18.33 -1.22 1.98
N ALA A 143 -19.02 -0.97 3.10
CA ALA A 143 -19.97 -1.90 3.70
C ALA A 143 -20.98 -1.14 4.58
N LYS A 144 -22.18 -1.70 4.79
CA LYS A 144 -23.16 -1.21 5.77
C LYS A 144 -23.72 -2.35 6.63
N GLN A 145 -24.09 -2.02 7.86
CA GLN A 145 -24.74 -2.96 8.80
C GLN A 145 -23.94 -4.28 8.94
N ASN A 146 -24.53 -5.40 8.52
CA ASN A 146 -23.95 -6.75 8.62
C ASN A 146 -23.31 -7.22 7.32
N GLU A 147 -23.13 -6.34 6.32
CA GLU A 147 -22.50 -6.72 5.06
C GLU A 147 -21.02 -7.11 5.27
N GLU A 148 -20.61 -8.21 4.65
CA GLU A 148 -19.21 -8.63 4.60
C GLU A 148 -18.38 -7.71 3.68
N LEU A 149 -17.10 -7.52 4.03
CA LEU A 149 -16.11 -6.85 3.18
C LEU A 149 -14.90 -7.76 2.98
N ARG A 150 -14.56 -8.03 1.73
CA ARG A 150 -13.40 -8.84 1.34
C ARG A 150 -12.37 -7.99 0.63
N ILE A 151 -11.14 -8.03 1.10
CA ILE A 151 -10.00 -7.33 0.48
C ILE A 151 -9.13 -8.40 -0.19
N VAL A 152 -9.09 -8.37 -1.52
CA VAL A 152 -8.51 -9.43 -2.34
C VAL A 152 -7.41 -8.84 -3.23
N PRO A 153 -6.15 -9.27 -3.08
CA PRO A 153 -5.10 -8.89 -4.00
C PRO A 153 -5.24 -9.74 -5.28
N LEU A 154 -5.21 -9.09 -6.44
CA LEU A 154 -5.32 -9.78 -7.72
C LEU A 154 -3.97 -10.37 -8.13
N SER A 155 -3.95 -11.68 -8.35
CA SER A 155 -2.86 -12.45 -8.93
C SER A 155 -3.43 -13.49 -9.91
N LYS A 156 -2.54 -14.13 -10.69
CA LYS A 156 -2.91 -15.22 -11.61
C LYS A 156 -3.68 -16.37 -10.93
N ASP A 157 -3.45 -16.59 -9.64
CA ASP A 157 -4.02 -17.70 -8.87
C ASP A 157 -5.30 -17.29 -8.10
N THR A 158 -5.70 -16.00 -8.15
CA THR A 158 -6.91 -15.51 -7.51
C THR A 158 -8.17 -16.10 -8.16
N ASP A 159 -9.03 -16.73 -7.37
CA ASP A 159 -10.36 -17.20 -7.78
C ASP A 159 -11.41 -16.09 -7.65
N ILE A 160 -11.48 -15.24 -8.68
CA ILE A 160 -12.34 -14.05 -8.72
C ILE A 160 -13.81 -14.43 -8.60
N ALA A 161 -14.26 -15.44 -9.35
CA ALA A 161 -15.65 -15.89 -9.38
C ALA A 161 -16.13 -16.32 -7.99
N ARG A 162 -15.30 -17.05 -7.24
CA ARG A 162 -15.62 -17.42 -5.85
C ARG A 162 -15.77 -16.20 -4.96
N HIS A 163 -14.85 -15.23 -5.04
CA HIS A 163 -14.93 -14.04 -4.21
C HIS A 163 -16.18 -13.21 -4.48
N LEU A 164 -16.60 -13.11 -5.75
CA LEU A 164 -17.85 -12.44 -6.14
C LEU A 164 -19.08 -13.22 -5.67
N LYS A 165 -19.10 -14.55 -5.82
CA LYS A 165 -20.23 -15.37 -5.41
C LYS A 165 -20.48 -15.36 -3.90
N ASP A 166 -19.40 -15.40 -3.12
CA ASP A 166 -19.50 -15.64 -1.68
C ASP A 166 -19.53 -14.33 -0.86
N GLY A 167 -19.33 -13.15 -1.44
CA GLY A 167 -19.15 -11.89 -0.71
C GLY A 167 -20.22 -10.83 -1.01
N ASP A 168 -20.57 -10.02 -0.01
CA ASP A 168 -21.45 -8.85 -0.20
C ASP A 168 -20.70 -7.68 -0.85
N ASN A 169 -19.49 -7.41 -0.38
CA ASN A 169 -18.62 -6.36 -0.91
C ASN A 169 -17.20 -6.89 -1.12
N VAL A 170 -16.63 -6.62 -2.29
CA VAL A 170 -15.27 -7.07 -2.64
C VAL A 170 -14.43 -5.90 -3.13
N VAL A 171 -13.27 -5.72 -2.51
CA VAL A 171 -12.22 -4.80 -2.93
C VAL A 171 -11.12 -5.62 -3.60
N PHE A 172 -10.95 -5.46 -4.90
CA PHE A 172 -9.81 -5.98 -5.64
C PHE A 172 -8.69 -4.94 -5.66
N MET A 173 -7.52 -5.32 -5.16
CA MET A 173 -6.28 -4.54 -5.21
C MET A 173 -5.32 -5.10 -6.25
N LYS A 174 -4.33 -4.31 -6.68
CA LYS A 174 -3.33 -4.70 -7.70
C LYS A 174 -3.98 -5.08 -9.04
N VAL A 175 -5.08 -4.40 -9.40
CA VAL A 175 -5.92 -4.75 -10.55
C VAL A 175 -5.18 -4.70 -11.87
N SER A 176 -4.13 -3.87 -11.99
CA SER A 176 -3.29 -3.80 -13.18
C SER A 176 -2.60 -5.14 -13.53
N SER A 177 -2.50 -6.08 -12.58
CA SER A 177 -1.90 -7.40 -12.85
C SER A 177 -2.74 -8.23 -13.83
N ASP A 178 -4.06 -8.04 -13.83
CA ASP A 178 -5.00 -8.86 -14.61
C ASP A 178 -6.39 -8.22 -14.76
N SER A 179 -6.41 -6.95 -15.17
CA SER A 179 -7.64 -6.15 -15.26
C SER A 179 -8.69 -6.71 -16.23
N ILE A 180 -8.25 -7.32 -17.33
CA ILE A 180 -9.14 -7.93 -18.33
C ILE A 180 -9.88 -9.14 -17.76
N ARG A 181 -9.17 -10.06 -17.06
CA ARG A 181 -9.85 -11.21 -16.42
C ARG A 181 -10.82 -10.76 -15.34
N LEU A 182 -10.48 -9.71 -14.59
CA LEU A 182 -11.43 -9.13 -13.63
C LEU A 182 -12.68 -8.61 -14.35
N ALA A 183 -12.53 -7.89 -15.46
CA ALA A 183 -13.66 -7.40 -16.26
C ALA A 183 -14.58 -8.55 -16.72
N ASP A 184 -13.99 -9.60 -17.28
CA ASP A 184 -14.72 -10.78 -17.77
C ASP A 184 -15.54 -11.45 -16.66
N GLU A 185 -14.96 -11.61 -15.47
CA GLU A 185 -15.66 -12.23 -14.34
C GLU A 185 -16.73 -11.32 -13.74
N LEU A 186 -16.51 -10.00 -13.72
CA LEU A 186 -17.53 -9.04 -13.28
C LEU A 186 -18.73 -8.99 -14.22
N ILE A 187 -18.52 -9.07 -15.53
CA ILE A 187 -19.60 -9.08 -16.53
C ILE A 187 -20.43 -10.37 -16.46
N LYS A 188 -19.80 -11.50 -16.13
CA LYS A 188 -20.50 -12.78 -15.93
C LYS A 188 -21.22 -12.87 -14.59
N ALA A 189 -20.82 -12.08 -13.61
CA ALA A 189 -21.39 -12.15 -12.27
C ALA A 189 -22.80 -11.55 -12.23
N ASP A 190 -23.73 -12.31 -11.67
CA ASP A 190 -25.06 -11.81 -11.35
C ASP A 190 -25.04 -10.95 -10.08
N GLY A 191 -25.99 -10.03 -9.96
CA GLY A 191 -26.22 -9.29 -8.72
C GLY A 191 -25.26 -8.13 -8.43
N ILE A 192 -24.35 -7.79 -9.35
CA ILE A 192 -23.52 -6.58 -9.22
C ILE A 192 -24.43 -5.34 -9.18
N MET A 193 -24.48 -4.67 -8.03
CA MET A 193 -25.24 -3.42 -7.87
C MET A 193 -24.41 -2.20 -8.25
N GLU A 194 -23.14 -2.24 -7.89
CA GLU A 194 -22.23 -1.11 -8.05
C GLU A 194 -20.81 -1.63 -8.27
N CYS A 195 -20.10 -1.01 -9.19
CA CYS A 195 -18.68 -1.17 -9.40
C CYS A 195 -18.04 0.22 -9.32
N LEU A 196 -16.94 0.36 -8.60
CA LEU A 196 -16.16 1.58 -8.50
C LEU A 196 -14.71 1.25 -8.84
N ILE A 197 -14.23 1.80 -9.93
CA ILE A 197 -12.85 1.74 -10.41
C ILE A 197 -12.19 3.05 -10.00
N SER A 198 -11.12 2.95 -9.22
CA SER A 198 -10.34 4.09 -8.76
C SER A 198 -8.87 3.89 -9.10
N SER A 199 -8.31 4.82 -9.86
CA SER A 199 -6.88 4.84 -10.22
C SER A 199 -6.24 6.12 -9.70
N LYS A 200 -5.01 5.98 -9.16
CA LYS A 200 -4.19 7.11 -8.67
C LYS A 200 -4.92 8.03 -7.68
N CYS A 201 -5.72 7.46 -6.78
CA CYS A 201 -6.54 8.22 -5.83
C CYS A 201 -5.70 9.23 -5.02
N GLY A 202 -6.14 10.49 -5.00
CA GLY A 202 -5.45 11.60 -4.34
C GLY A 202 -4.20 12.12 -5.05
N ARG A 203 -3.99 11.80 -6.35
CA ARG A 203 -2.84 12.27 -7.14
C ARG A 203 -3.27 12.85 -8.48
N ASP A 204 -2.31 13.46 -9.17
CA ASP A 204 -2.48 13.87 -10.56
C ASP A 204 -2.93 12.70 -11.44
N GLU A 205 -3.85 13.00 -12.35
CA GLU A 205 -4.54 12.02 -13.20
C GLU A 205 -5.38 11.00 -12.41
N GLU A 206 -5.91 11.40 -11.24
CA GLU A 206 -6.95 10.62 -10.56
C GLU A 206 -8.10 10.30 -11.52
N PHE A 207 -8.51 9.04 -11.51
CA PHE A 207 -9.61 8.54 -12.32
C PHE A 207 -10.56 7.72 -11.46
N ILE A 208 -11.81 8.15 -11.42
CA ILE A 208 -12.91 7.49 -10.74
C ILE A 208 -14.00 7.15 -11.77
N ASN A 209 -14.42 5.90 -11.84
CA ASN A 209 -15.41 5.45 -12.82
C ASN A 209 -16.20 4.24 -12.32
N HIS A 210 -17.40 4.03 -12.90
CA HIS A 210 -18.28 2.91 -12.53
C HIS A 210 -18.53 1.92 -13.67
N ASP A 211 -18.04 2.21 -14.87
CA ASP A 211 -18.18 1.37 -16.05
C ASP A 211 -17.11 0.28 -16.08
N ILE A 212 -17.52 -0.98 -15.85
CA ILE A 212 -16.66 -2.16 -15.88
C ILE A 212 -15.86 -2.25 -17.19
N ASN A 213 -16.40 -1.76 -18.31
CA ASN A 213 -15.72 -1.84 -19.61
C ASN A 213 -14.39 -1.06 -19.63
N ARG A 214 -14.18 -0.11 -18.72
CA ARG A 214 -12.90 0.62 -18.57
C ARG A 214 -11.75 -0.29 -18.20
N LEU A 215 -12.01 -1.45 -17.60
CA LEU A 215 -10.96 -2.41 -17.26
C LEU A 215 -10.33 -3.07 -18.51
N TYR A 216 -11.04 -3.11 -19.65
CA TYR A 216 -10.51 -3.64 -20.91
C TYR A 216 -9.48 -2.71 -21.56
N ASP A 217 -9.49 -1.41 -21.23
CA ASP A 217 -8.52 -0.43 -21.74
C ASP A 217 -7.11 -0.66 -21.13
N GLY A 218 -7.01 -1.51 -20.10
CA GLY A 218 -5.86 -1.61 -19.22
C GLY A 218 -5.85 -0.45 -18.22
N VAL A 219 -5.38 -0.72 -16.99
CA VAL A 219 -5.43 0.26 -15.89
C VAL A 219 -4.05 0.53 -15.28
N PRO A 220 -3.83 1.74 -14.72
CA PRO A 220 -2.59 2.06 -14.01
C PRO A 220 -2.31 1.11 -12.85
N TYR A 221 -1.03 0.99 -12.44
CA TYR A 221 -0.61 0.14 -11.33
C TYR A 221 -1.40 0.40 -10.03
N MET A 222 -1.63 1.67 -9.70
CA MET A 222 -2.40 2.09 -8.52
C MET A 222 -3.90 2.08 -8.79
N THR A 223 -4.44 0.94 -9.21
CA THR A 223 -5.89 0.77 -9.43
C THR A 223 -6.48 -0.18 -8.41
N THR A 224 -7.57 0.28 -7.79
CA THR A 224 -8.44 -0.48 -6.90
C THR A 224 -9.82 -0.57 -7.54
N VAL A 225 -10.44 -1.74 -7.50
CA VAL A 225 -11.82 -1.96 -7.94
C VAL A 225 -12.65 -2.41 -6.75
N MET A 226 -13.76 -1.75 -6.49
CA MET A 226 -14.70 -2.10 -5.43
C MET A 226 -16.02 -2.50 -6.04
N VAL A 227 -16.62 -3.56 -5.51
CA VAL A 227 -17.81 -4.18 -6.08
C VAL A 227 -18.79 -4.44 -4.95
N LYS A 228 -20.03 -3.97 -5.11
CA LYS A 228 -21.15 -4.29 -4.21
C LYS A 228 -22.08 -5.27 -4.89
N ILE A 229 -22.43 -6.34 -4.20
CA ILE A 229 -23.18 -7.48 -4.72
C ILE A 229 -24.47 -7.61 -3.92
N LYS A 230 -25.58 -7.81 -4.61
CA LYS A 230 -26.88 -8.10 -4.01
C LYS A 230 -27.07 -9.59 -3.94
N HIS A 231 -27.21 -10.11 -2.72
CA HIS A 231 -27.74 -11.44 -2.45
C HIS A 231 -29.23 -11.39 -2.13
#